data_AF-A0A7S2N0Y1-F1
#
_entry.id   AF-A0A7S2N0Y1-F1
#
_cell.length_a   1.000
_cell.length_b   1.000
_cell.length_c   1.000
_cell.angle_alpha   90.00
_cell.angle_beta   90.00
_cell.angle_gamma   90.00
#
_symmetry.space_group_name_H-M   'P 1'
#
loop_
_entity.id
_entity.type
_entity.pdbx_description
1 polymer ?
#
loop_
_entity_poly.entity_id
_entity_poly.type
_entity_poly.pdbx_seq_one_letter_code
_entity_poly.pdbx_strand_id
1 'polypeptide(L)'
;WTFGAAAWPWGALEAVALLVVVGYSLDYSLHVADAFGQAEGDDPCERLRLALGRTGSALLGAGATSMAACLPVLFCTISLLQQIGTMLIVAIWLSLFFSLAFLAALLVTF
;
A
#
# COMPACT_ATOMS: atom_id res chain seq x y z
N TRP A 1 -5.56 20.62 -2.53
CA TRP A 1 -6.77 21.47 -2.62
C TRP A 1 -8.09 20.73 -2.39
N THR A 2 -8.13 19.40 -2.31
CA THR A 2 -9.36 18.63 -1.99
C THR A 2 -9.70 18.58 -0.49
N PHE A 3 -8.71 18.74 0.40
CA PHE A 3 -8.88 18.59 1.85
C PHE A 3 -9.50 19.81 2.57
N GLY A 4 -9.60 20.97 1.91
CA GLY A 4 -10.17 22.18 2.52
C GLY A 4 -11.70 22.30 2.42
N ALA A 5 -12.34 21.51 1.54
CA ALA A 5 -13.78 21.65 1.28
C ALA A 5 -14.68 20.81 2.20
N ALA A 6 -14.12 19.83 2.93
CA ALA A 6 -14.92 18.83 3.64
C ALA A 6 -15.23 19.17 5.10
N ALA A 7 -14.62 20.20 5.70
CA ALA A 7 -14.86 20.59 7.11
C ALA A 7 -14.93 19.40 8.09
N TRP A 8 -14.12 18.36 7.88
CA TRP A 8 -14.08 17.20 8.76
C TRP A 8 -13.30 17.59 10.02
N PRO A 9 -13.85 17.43 11.24
CA PRO A 9 -13.07 17.66 12.44
C PRO A 9 -11.89 16.69 12.45
N TRP A 10 -10.67 17.21 12.67
CA TRP A 10 -9.45 16.45 12.94
C TRP A 10 -9.72 15.50 14.11
N GLY A 11 -10.13 14.28 13.79
CA GLY A 11 -10.62 13.28 14.73
C GLY A 11 -9.67 12.11 14.83
N ALA A 12 -9.84 11.29 15.87
CA ALA A 12 -9.05 10.07 16.08
C ALA A 12 -8.99 9.16 14.84
N LEU A 13 -10.04 9.19 14.01
CA LEU A 13 -10.13 8.44 12.75
C LEU A 13 -9.05 8.83 11.73
N GLU A 14 -8.73 10.11 11.58
CA GLU A 14 -7.73 10.58 10.60
C GLU A 14 -6.30 10.25 11.08
N ALA A 15 -6.07 10.32 12.39
CA ALA A 15 -4.82 9.83 12.99
C ALA A 15 -4.64 8.32 12.76
N VAL A 16 -5.70 7.52 12.90
CA VAL A 16 -5.66 6.08 12.59
C VAL A 16 -5.44 5.85 11.09
N ALA A 17 -6.08 6.63 10.21
CA ALA A 17 -5.86 6.53 8.77
C ALA A 17 -4.40 6.81 8.40
N LEU A 18 -3.79 7.86 8.96
CA LEU A 18 -2.38 8.18 8.76
C LEU A 18 -1.47 7.07 9.30
N LEU A 19 -1.78 6.51 10.48
CA LEU A 19 -1.04 5.38 11.06
C LEU A 19 -1.09 4.16 10.14
N VAL A 20 -2.27 3.82 9.60
CA VAL A 20 -2.46 2.68 8.70
C VAL A 20 -1.74 2.91 7.37
N VAL A 21 -1.79 4.11 6.80
CA VAL A 21 -1.07 4.45 5.56
C VAL A 21 0.44 4.29 5.75
N VAL A 22 0.97 4.78 6.87
CA VAL A 22 2.40 4.63 7.19
C VAL A 22 2.76 3.16 7.41
N GLY A 23 1.95 2.41 8.17
CA GLY A 23 2.14 0.98 8.39
C GLY A 23 2.18 0.18 7.08
N TYR A 24 1.17 0.34 6.23
CA TYR A 24 1.09 -0.35 4.93
C TYR A 24 2.27 0.01 4.00
N SER A 25 2.73 1.26 4.03
CA SER A 25 3.87 1.70 3.23
C SER A 25 5.19 1.05 3.66
N LEU A 26 5.38 0.86 4.97
CA LEU A 26 6.57 0.19 5.50
C LEU A 26 6.53 -1.31 5.24
N ASP A 27 5.41 -1.99 5.47
CA ASP A 27 5.24 -3.42 5.23
C ASP A 27 5.58 -3.81 3.78
N TYR A 28 5.02 -3.07 2.80
CA TYR A 28 5.31 -3.34 1.40
C TYR A 28 6.75 -3.01 1.00
N SER A 29 7.32 -1.93 1.52
CA SER A 29 8.74 -1.59 1.26
C SER A 29 9.68 -2.64 1.83
N LEU A 30 9.38 -3.14 3.03
CA LEU A 30 10.18 -4.17 3.69
C LEU A 30 10.12 -5.51 2.95
N HIS A 31 8.94 -5.91 2.46
CA HIS A 31 8.78 -7.14 1.69
C HIS A 31 9.55 -7.13 0.38
N VAL A 32 9.55 -6.00 -0.34
CA VAL A 32 10.34 -5.90 -1.57
C VAL A 32 11.84 -5.80 -1.29
N ALA A 33 12.24 -5.12 -0.21
CA ALA A 33 13.64 -5.06 0.22
C ALA A 33 14.19 -6.45 0.61
N ASP A 34 13.43 -7.24 1.37
CA ASP A 34 13.80 -8.61 1.74
C ASP A 34 13.89 -9.51 0.49
N ALA A 35 12.94 -9.39 -0.43
CA ALA A 35 12.96 -10.12 -1.69
C ALA A 35 14.15 -9.75 -2.60
N PHE A 36 14.58 -8.49 -2.59
CA PHE A 36 15.77 -8.04 -3.30
C PHE A 36 17.06 -8.56 -2.64
N GLY A 37 17.11 -8.58 -1.31
CA GLY A 37 18.21 -9.17 -0.55
C GLY A 37 18.41 -10.66 -0.82
N GLN A 38 17.32 -11.39 -1.05
CA GLN A 38 17.34 -12.82 -1.40
C GLN A 38 17.55 -13.11 -2.89
N ALA A 39 17.42 -12.11 -3.78
CA ALA A 39 17.68 -12.30 -5.20
C ALA A 39 19.19 -12.38 -5.44
N GLU A 40 19.68 -13.47 -6.04
CA GLU A 40 21.09 -13.63 -6.43
C GLU A 40 21.32 -13.17 -7.88
N GLY A 41 22.37 -12.39 -8.13
CA GLY A 41 22.76 -11.89 -9.46
C GLY A 41 23.79 -10.74 -9.38
N ASP A 42 24.62 -10.58 -10.41
CA ASP A 42 25.57 -9.46 -10.48
C ASP A 42 24.90 -8.16 -10.96
N ASP A 43 23.83 -8.27 -11.76
CA ASP A 43 23.11 -7.11 -12.30
C ASP A 43 21.93 -6.69 -11.41
N PRO A 44 21.94 -5.46 -10.84
CA PRO A 44 20.87 -4.97 -9.95
C PRO A 44 19.52 -4.86 -10.65
N CYS A 45 19.53 -4.58 -11.96
CA CYS A 45 18.32 -4.43 -12.77
C CYS A 45 17.61 -5.78 -12.99
N GLU A 46 18.37 -6.86 -13.17
CA GLU A 46 17.81 -8.20 -13.34
C GLU A 46 17.31 -8.77 -12.01
N ARG A 47 18.04 -8.52 -10.91
CA ARG A 47 17.61 -8.86 -9.55
C ARG A 47 16.32 -8.17 -9.16
N LEU A 48 16.18 -6.88 -9.46
CA LEU A 48 14.96 -6.15 -9.22
C LEU A 48 13.78 -6.75 -10.01
N ARG A 49 13.99 -7.07 -11.29
CA ARG A 49 12.93 -7.65 -12.13
C ARG A 49 12.48 -9.01 -11.62
N LEU A 50 13.41 -9.84 -11.14
CA LEU A 50 13.13 -11.14 -10.54
C LEU A 50 12.39 -11.00 -9.19
N ALA A 51 12.84 -10.07 -8.34
CA ALA A 51 12.18 -9.77 -7.07
C ALA A 51 10.76 -9.20 -7.28
N LEU A 52 10.57 -8.27 -8.21
CA LEU A 52 9.25 -7.73 -8.56
C LEU A 52 8.33 -8.79 -9.19
N GLY A 53 8.87 -9.69 -10.03
CA GLY A 53 8.07 -10.77 -10.63
C GLY A 53 7.53 -11.73 -9.57
N ARG A 54 8.36 -12.11 -8.60
CA ARG A 54 7.98 -13.03 -7.51
C ARG A 54 7.12 -12.37 -6.45
N THR A 55 7.52 -11.19 -5.96
CA THR A 55 6.88 -10.54 -4.81
C THR A 55 5.75 -9.61 -5.24
N GLY A 56 5.87 -8.95 -6.40
CA GLY A 56 4.85 -8.02 -6.90
C GLY A 56 3.51 -8.69 -7.20
N SER A 57 3.51 -9.91 -7.74
CA SER A 57 2.28 -10.70 -7.95
C SER A 57 1.62 -11.09 -6.63
N ALA A 58 2.40 -11.45 -5.62
CA ALA A 58 1.91 -11.75 -4.27
C ALA A 58 1.33 -10.50 -3.57
N LEU A 59 2.01 -9.36 -3.69
CA LEU A 59 1.58 -8.06 -3.16
C LEU A 59 0.28 -7.59 -3.79
N LEU A 60 0.14 -7.71 -5.12
CA LEU A 60 -1.09 -7.39 -5.84
C LEU A 60 -2.25 -8.31 -5.41
N GLY A 61 -1.99 -9.60 -5.25
CA GLY A 61 -2.98 -10.56 -4.74
C GLY A 61 -3.45 -10.19 -3.34
N ALA A 62 -2.51 -9.92 -2.43
CA ALA A 62 -2.81 -9.50 -1.06
C ALA A 62 -3.59 -8.19 -1.01
N GLY A 63 -3.18 -7.17 -1.78
CA GLY A 63 -3.89 -5.90 -1.90
C GLY A 63 -5.30 -6.07 -2.44
N ALA A 64 -5.49 -6.89 -3.47
CA ALA A 64 -6.80 -7.20 -4.04
C ALA A 64 -7.72 -7.89 -3.03
N THR A 65 -7.22 -8.85 -2.24
CA THR A 65 -8.01 -9.49 -1.18
C THR A 65 -8.38 -8.53 -0.07
N SER A 66 -7.48 -7.61 0.31
CA SER A 66 -7.79 -6.59 1.32
C SER A 66 -8.83 -5.59 0.83
N MET A 67 -8.77 -5.17 -0.44
CA MET A 67 -9.83 -4.36 -1.05
C MET A 67 -11.16 -5.13 -1.10
N ALA A 68 -11.12 -6.42 -1.44
CA ALA A 68 -12.30 -7.28 -1.46
C ALA A 68 -12.91 -7.44 -0.06
N ALA A 69 -12.09 -7.51 0.99
CA ALA A 69 -12.54 -7.54 2.38
C ALA A 69 -13.18 -6.20 2.82
N CYS A 70 -12.73 -5.07 2.27
CA CYS A 70 -13.31 -3.77 2.55
C CYS A 70 -14.66 -3.52 1.84
N LEU A 71 -14.93 -4.19 0.70
CA LEU A 71 -16.20 -4.05 -0.04
C LEU A 71 -17.45 -4.27 0.83
N PRO A 72 -17.61 -5.38 1.58
CA PRO A 72 -18.77 -5.58 2.44
C PRO A 72 -18.82 -4.60 3.63
N VAL A 73 -17.66 -4.13 4.09
CA VAL A 73 -17.56 -3.13 5.18
C VAL A 73 -18.16 -1.78 4.74
N LEU A 74 -18.06 -1.43 3.45
CA LEU A 74 -18.69 -0.23 2.89
C LEU A 74 -20.22 -0.30 2.85
N PHE A 75 -20.81 -1.50 2.85
CA PHE A 75 -22.26 -1.72 2.89
C PHE A 75 -22.82 -1.81 4.31
N CYS A 76 -21.98 -1.69 5.34
CA CYS A 76 -22.43 -1.74 6.72
C CYS A 76 -23.06 -0.40 7.15
N THR A 77 -24.16 -0.46 7.90
CA THR A 77 -24.93 0.71 8.37
C THR A 77 -24.21 1.54 9.43
N ILE A 78 -23.10 1.04 9.98
CA ILE A 78 -22.31 1.72 11.02
C ILE A 78 -21.34 2.69 10.35
N SER A 79 -21.57 4.00 10.49
CA SER A 79 -20.77 5.07 9.88
C SER A 79 -19.27 4.98 10.17
N LEU A 80 -18.89 4.47 11.35
CA LEU A 80 -17.49 4.25 11.74
C LEU A 80 -16.80 3.20 10.87
N LEU A 81 -17.45 2.05 10.62
CA LEU A 81 -16.88 0.98 9.81
C LEU A 81 -16.70 1.45 8.35
N GLN A 82 -17.68 2.20 7.85
CA GLN A 82 -17.67 2.70 6.48
C GLN A 82 -16.48 3.64 6.22
N GLN A 83 -16.21 4.53 7.17
CA GLN A 83 -15.07 5.45 7.09
C GLN A 83 -13.72 4.74 7.15
N ILE A 84 -13.55 3.77 8.06
CA ILE A 84 -12.33 2.96 8.15
C ILE A 84 -12.12 2.16 6.85
N GLY A 85 -13.19 1.56 6.30
CA GLY A 85 -13.14 0.82 5.04
C GLY A 85 -12.69 1.69 3.85
N THR A 86 -13.22 2.91 3.72
CA THR A 86 -12.78 3.84 2.67
C THR A 86 -11.31 4.25 2.83
N MET A 87 -10.85 4.50 4.06
CA MET A 87 -9.45 4.87 4.31
C MET A 87 -8.49 3.72 3.99
N LEU A 88 -8.86 2.48 4.32
CA LEU A 88 -8.06 1.30 3.99
C LEU A 88 -7.90 1.13 2.48
N ILE A 89 -8.98 1.28 1.70
CA ILE A 89 -8.92 1.13 0.25
C ILE A 89 -7.98 2.17 -0.37
N VAL A 90 -8.06 3.43 0.07
CA VAL A 90 -7.17 4.50 -0.38
C VAL A 90 -5.72 4.22 0.03
N ALA A 91 -5.50 3.75 1.26
CA ALA A 91 -4.18 3.39 1.76
C ALA A 91 -3.54 2.27 0.92
N ILE A 92 -4.28 1.20 0.62
CA ILE A 92 -3.79 0.07 -0.19
C ILE A 92 -3.47 0.54 -1.62
N TRP A 93 -4.35 1.36 -2.23
CA TRP A 93 -4.10 1.92 -3.56
C TRP A 93 -2.86 2.80 -3.61
N LEU A 94 -2.73 3.71 -2.65
CA LEU A 94 -1.59 4.62 -2.57
C LEU A 94 -0.30 3.84 -2.31
N SER A 95 -0.35 2.84 -1.44
CA SER A 95 0.81 2.03 -1.06
C SER A 95 1.27 1.10 -2.19
N LEU A 96 0.34 0.50 -2.95
CA LEU A 96 0.66 -0.24 -4.18
C LEU A 96 1.32 0.68 -5.22
N PHE A 97 0.77 1.87 -5.42
CA PHE A 97 1.33 2.83 -6.37
C PHE A 97 2.73 3.29 -5.95
N PHE A 98 2.92 3.63 -4.67
CA PHE A 98 4.20 4.09 -4.15
C PHE A 98 5.25 2.99 -4.15
N SER A 99 4.90 1.77 -3.71
CA SER A 99 5.84 0.64 -3.68
C SER A 99 6.26 0.22 -5.10
N LEU A 100 5.33 0.16 -6.07
CA LEU A 100 5.67 -0.22 -7.44
C LEU A 100 6.35 0.91 -8.22
N ALA A 101 5.96 2.17 -8.04
CA ALA A 101 6.53 3.28 -8.81
C ALA A 101 7.82 3.83 -8.19
N PHE A 102 7.83 4.08 -6.88
CA PHE A 102 8.96 4.73 -6.19
C PHE A 102 10.11 3.75 -5.99
N LEU A 103 9.83 2.52 -5.55
CA LEU A 103 10.89 1.54 -5.30
C LEU A 103 11.49 0.99 -6.61
N ALA A 104 10.67 0.75 -7.63
CA ALA A 104 11.19 0.33 -8.94
C ALA A 104 12.03 1.42 -9.62
N ALA A 105 11.64 2.69 -9.46
CA ALA A 105 12.44 3.81 -9.94
C ALA A 105 13.77 3.93 -9.18
N LEU A 106 13.75 3.81 -7.85
CA LEU A 106 14.94 3.93 -7.01
C LEU A 106 15.97 2.81 -7.29
N LEU A 107 15.52 1.56 -7.48
CA LEU A 107 16.40 0.42 -7.77
C LEU A 107 16.89 0.35 -9.23
N VAL A 108 16.28 1.08 -10.16
CA VAL A 108 16.82 1.22 -11.53
C VAL A 108 17.94 2.27 -11.57
N THR A 109 17.91 3.25 -10.66
CA THR A 109 18.89 4.34 -10.61
C THR A 109 20.16 4.05 -9.80
N PHE A 110 20.14 3.05 -8.92
CA PHE A 110 21.30 2.61 -8.12
C PHE A 110 21.81 1.26 -8.62
#